data_AF-A0A0G0PFR2-F1
#
_entry.id   AF-A0A0G0PFR2-F1
#
_cell.length_a   1.000
_cell.length_b   1.000
_cell.length_c   1.000
_cell.angle_alpha   90.00
_cell.angle_beta   90.00
_cell.angle_gamma   90.00
#
_symmetry.space_group_name_H-M   'P 1'
#
loop_
_entity.id
_entity.type
_entity.pdbx_description
1 polymer ?
#
loop_
_entity_poly.entity_id
_entity_poly.type
_entity_poly.pdbx_seq_one_letter_code
_entity_poly.pdbx_strand_id
1 'polypeptide(L)'
;MQSTIITHTKPHLDEVMAVWLIRRYFDSFSRAKVKFISAENGGADKINPDQDPKILYIGVGRGKFDEHRGLTASCTTSLVWRDVKKNQFFGDIMMIISNLRKR
;
A
#
# COMPACT_ATOMS: atom_id res chain seq x y z
N MET A 1 11.07 -7.52 -13.83
CA MET A 1 10.41 -6.20 -13.84
C MET A 1 10.41 -5.62 -12.44
N GLN A 2 10.63 -4.31 -12.31
CA GLN A 2 10.76 -3.57 -11.05
C GLN A 2 9.38 -3.20 -10.49
N SER A 3 9.19 -3.34 -9.16
CA SER A 3 7.95 -2.95 -8.48
C SER A 3 7.66 -1.45 -8.65
N THR A 4 6.38 -1.09 -8.71
CA THR A 4 5.93 0.29 -9.01
C THR A 4 4.87 0.74 -8.01
N ILE A 5 5.02 1.95 -7.49
CA ILE A 5 3.98 2.65 -6.73
C ILE A 5 3.36 3.70 -7.65
N ILE A 6 2.04 3.75 -7.74
CA ILE A 6 1.27 4.68 -8.56
C ILE A 6 0.47 5.60 -7.65
N THR A 7 0.58 6.91 -7.86
CA THR A 7 -0.20 7.93 -7.16
C THR A 7 -0.62 9.05 -8.12
N HIS A 8 -1.42 10.01 -7.67
CA HIS A 8 -1.85 11.12 -8.50
C HIS A 8 -0.71 12.13 -8.74
N THR A 9 -0.80 12.89 -9.83
CA THR A 9 0.29 13.78 -10.31
C THR A 9 0.65 14.91 -9.36
N LYS A 10 -0.23 15.27 -8.44
CA LYS A 10 -0.01 16.30 -7.42
C LYS A 10 -0.15 15.66 -6.03
N PRO A 11 0.72 14.69 -5.68
CA PRO A 11 0.55 13.90 -4.45
C PRO A 11 0.46 14.83 -3.25
N HIS A 12 -0.48 14.56 -2.35
CA HIS A 12 -0.56 15.26 -1.09
C HIS A 12 0.54 14.74 -0.15
N LEU A 13 0.70 15.39 1.00
CA LEU A 13 1.59 14.89 2.05
C LEU A 13 1.22 13.45 2.46
N ASP A 14 -0.06 13.10 2.36
CA ASP A 14 -0.56 11.77 2.67
C ASP A 14 0.10 10.68 1.80
N GLU A 15 0.08 10.79 0.48
CA GLU A 15 0.68 9.76 -0.38
C GLU A 15 2.21 9.74 -0.28
N VAL A 16 2.84 10.89 -0.01
CA VAL A 16 4.29 10.95 0.25
C VAL A 16 4.66 10.16 1.51
N MET A 17 3.91 10.34 2.60
CA MET A 17 4.13 9.60 3.85
C MET A 17 3.84 8.11 3.67
N ALA A 18 2.82 7.76 2.88
CA ALA A 18 2.52 6.39 2.51
C ALA A 18 3.66 5.72 1.72
N VAL A 19 4.27 6.42 0.74
CA VAL A 19 5.46 5.92 0.01
C VAL A 19 6.61 5.62 0.97
N TRP A 20 6.86 6.50 1.94
CA TRP A 20 7.91 6.29 2.93
C TRP A 20 7.67 5.00 3.74
N LEU A 21 6.45 4.81 4.26
CA LEU A 21 6.07 3.60 4.99
C LEU A 21 6.21 2.34 4.13
N ILE A 22 5.70 2.37 2.90
CA ILE A 22 5.79 1.24 1.96
C ILE A 22 7.26 0.87 1.73
N ARG A 23 8.13 1.85 1.43
CA ARG A 23 9.56 1.57 1.22
C ARG A 23 10.25 1.03 2.46
N ARG A 24 9.79 1.41 3.66
CA ARG A 24 10.39 1.01 4.93
C ARG A 24 10.02 -0.41 5.35
N TYR A 25 8.78 -0.83 5.06
CA TYR A 25 8.19 -2.04 5.63
C TYR A 25 7.78 -3.09 4.59
N PHE A 26 7.66 -2.74 3.30
CA PHE A 26 7.30 -3.68 2.25
C PHE A 26 8.56 -3.99 1.44
N ASP A 27 9.24 -5.09 1.77
CA ASP A 27 10.54 -5.44 1.19
C ASP A 27 10.53 -5.45 -0.35
N SER A 28 9.45 -5.98 -0.94
CA SER A 28 9.24 -6.03 -2.39
C SER A 28 9.08 -4.65 -3.04
N PHE A 29 8.82 -3.59 -2.27
CA PHE A 29 8.66 -2.21 -2.74
C PHE A 29 9.73 -1.24 -2.21
N SER A 30 10.73 -1.73 -1.46
CA SER A 30 11.83 -0.93 -0.89
C SER A 30 12.53 -0.02 -1.92
N ARG A 31 12.65 -0.49 -3.17
CA ARG A 31 13.23 0.24 -4.32
C ARG A 31 12.24 0.49 -5.45
N ALA A 32 10.95 0.54 -5.12
CA ALA A 32 9.92 0.75 -6.11
C ALA A 32 10.04 2.15 -6.76
N LYS A 33 9.81 2.19 -8.07
CA LYS A 33 9.65 3.45 -8.81
C LYS A 33 8.30 4.05 -8.45
N VAL A 34 8.25 5.37 -8.32
CA VAL A 34 6.99 6.10 -8.19
C VAL A 34 6.58 6.59 -9.57
N LYS A 35 5.35 6.31 -9.96
CA LYS A 35 4.72 6.82 -11.18
C LYS A 35 3.50 7.66 -10.80
N PHE A 36 3.23 8.63 -11.66
CA PHE A 36 2.18 9.61 -11.47
C PHE A 36 1.12 9.46 -12.55
N ILE A 37 -0.16 9.55 -12.16
CA ILE A 37 -1.30 9.53 -13.09
C ILE A 37 -2.21 10.73 -12.84
N SER A 38 -2.98 11.13 -13.86
CA SER A 38 -4.03 12.13 -13.68
C SER A 38 -5.22 11.48 -12.95
N ALA A 39 -5.75 12.16 -11.92
CA ALA A 39 -6.97 11.72 -11.24
C ALA A 39 -8.21 11.85 -12.15
N GLU A 40 -8.15 12.80 -13.10
CA GLU A 40 -9.27 13.25 -13.96
C GLU A 40 -9.61 12.25 -15.07
N ASN A 41 -8.63 11.45 -15.52
CA ASN A 41 -8.84 10.42 -16.53
C ASN A 41 -9.40 9.12 -15.95
N GLY A 42 -9.98 9.20 -14.74
CA GLY A 42 -10.39 8.03 -13.98
C GLY A 42 -9.20 7.12 -13.74
N GLY A 43 -8.57 7.19 -12.56
CA GLY A 43 -7.66 6.13 -12.09
C GLY A 43 -8.26 4.70 -12.12
N ALA A 44 -9.48 4.53 -12.64
CA ALA A 44 -10.29 3.36 -12.89
C ALA A 44 -10.49 3.01 -14.39
N ASP A 45 -9.68 3.49 -15.34
CA ASP A 45 -9.77 2.99 -16.72
C ASP A 45 -9.18 1.56 -16.82
N LYS A 46 -10.09 0.58 -16.63
CA LYS A 46 -10.08 -0.84 -17.04
C LYS A 46 -9.20 -1.85 -16.28
N ILE A 47 -8.33 -1.43 -15.37
CA ILE A 47 -7.46 -2.36 -14.61
C ILE A 47 -7.82 -2.33 -13.14
N ASN A 48 -8.08 -3.50 -12.55
CA ASN A 48 -8.25 -3.63 -11.10
C ASN A 48 -6.91 -3.29 -10.42
N PRO A 49 -6.82 -2.22 -9.61
CA PRO A 49 -5.56 -1.74 -9.01
C PRO A 49 -4.91 -2.75 -8.07
N ASP A 50 -5.67 -3.72 -7.57
CA ASP A 50 -5.20 -4.75 -6.65
C ASP A 50 -4.81 -6.06 -7.38
N GLN A 51 -4.86 -6.12 -8.72
CA GLN A 51 -4.64 -7.34 -9.51
C GLN A 51 -3.16 -7.71 -9.70
N ASP A 52 -2.28 -6.74 -9.95
CA ASP A 52 -0.84 -7.00 -10.13
C ASP A 52 -0.09 -6.79 -8.82
N PRO A 53 0.45 -7.85 -8.17
CA PRO A 53 1.16 -7.72 -6.91
C PRO A 53 2.47 -6.92 -6.99
N LYS A 54 2.95 -6.57 -8.20
CA LYS A 54 4.12 -5.72 -8.41
C LYS A 54 3.77 -4.23 -8.54
N ILE A 55 2.49 -3.90 -8.55
CA ILE A 55 1.99 -2.53 -8.64
C ILE A 55 1.17 -2.20 -7.39
N LEU A 56 1.43 -1.06 -6.78
CA LEU A 56 0.61 -0.54 -5.68
C LEU A 56 0.05 0.81 -6.07
N TYR A 57 -1.27 0.93 -6.06
CA TYR A 57 -1.97 2.20 -6.18
C TYR A 57 -2.21 2.78 -4.78
N ILE A 58 -1.87 4.05 -4.59
CA ILE A 58 -2.02 4.78 -3.33
C ILE A 58 -2.68 6.14 -3.56
N GLY A 59 -3.71 6.46 -2.77
CA GLY A 59 -4.51 7.70 -2.91
C GLY A 59 -5.20 7.86 -4.27
N VAL A 60 -5.28 6.79 -5.07
CA VAL A 60 -5.86 6.80 -6.42
C VAL A 60 -6.32 5.41 -6.85
N GLY A 61 -7.28 5.36 -7.78
CA GLY A 61 -7.71 4.13 -8.45
C GLY A 61 -8.70 3.26 -7.68
N ARG A 62 -9.10 3.67 -6.47
CA ARG A 62 -10.05 2.98 -5.57
C ARG A 62 -9.60 1.59 -5.14
N GLY A 63 -8.28 1.38 -5.04
CA GLY A 63 -7.64 0.13 -4.61
C GLY A 63 -7.53 -0.04 -3.10
N LYS A 64 -6.65 -0.93 -2.65
CA LYS A 64 -6.42 -1.25 -1.22
C LYS A 64 -6.02 -0.04 -0.37
N PHE A 65 -5.25 0.89 -0.93
CA PHE A 65 -4.69 2.05 -0.22
C PHE A 65 -5.24 3.37 -0.78
N ASP A 66 -6.53 3.41 -1.10
CA ASP A 66 -7.21 4.62 -1.54
C ASP A 66 -8.41 4.89 -0.61
N GLU A 67 -8.38 6.01 0.10
CA GLU A 67 -9.44 6.44 1.02
C GLU A 67 -10.79 6.69 0.33
N HIS A 68 -10.80 6.95 -0.98
CA HIS A 68 -12.02 7.17 -1.75
C HIS A 68 -12.87 5.89 -1.91
N ARG A 69 -12.37 4.73 -1.47
CA ARG A 69 -13.08 3.43 -1.53
C ARG A 69 -14.18 3.29 -0.47
N GLY A 70 -14.21 4.10 0.60
CA GLY A 70 -15.17 3.96 1.69
C GLY A 70 -15.47 5.25 2.46
N LEU A 71 -16.37 5.17 3.45
CA LEU A 71 -16.83 6.31 4.27
C LEU A 71 -15.97 6.52 5.54
N THR A 72 -14.82 5.86 5.68
CA THR A 72 -14.01 5.99 6.88
C THR A 72 -13.18 7.28 6.84
N ALA A 73 -13.10 7.99 7.96
CA ALA A 73 -12.20 9.14 8.17
C ALA A 73 -10.72 8.72 8.23
N SER A 74 -10.27 7.97 7.23
CA SER A 74 -8.93 7.43 7.06
C SER A 74 -8.27 8.09 5.87
N CYS A 75 -6.99 8.38 5.98
CA CYS A 75 -6.15 8.80 4.85
C CYS A 75 -5.33 7.60 4.34
N THR A 76 -4.76 7.69 3.13
CA THR A 76 -3.91 6.66 2.51
C THR A 76 -2.80 6.17 3.45
N THR A 77 -2.09 7.07 4.14
CA THR A 77 -1.04 6.72 5.11
C THR A 77 -1.59 5.83 6.23
N SER A 78 -2.78 6.16 6.74
CA SER A 78 -3.40 5.39 7.82
C SER A 78 -3.80 3.98 7.37
N LEU A 79 -4.19 3.82 6.10
CA LEU A 79 -4.48 2.52 5.48
C LEU A 79 -3.21 1.67 5.37
N VAL A 80 -2.11 2.26 4.88
CA VAL A 80 -0.79 1.59 4.81
C VAL A 80 -0.32 1.19 6.20
N TRP A 81 -0.39 2.09 7.18
CA TRP A 81 0.05 1.82 8.55
C TRP A 81 -0.75 0.69 9.22
N ARG A 82 -2.05 0.62 8.96
CA ARG A 82 -2.89 -0.49 9.45
C ARG A 82 -2.44 -1.83 8.87
N ASP A 83 -2.07 -1.86 7.59
CA ASP A 83 -1.55 -3.07 6.94
C ASP A 83 -0.19 -3.49 7.48
N VAL A 84 0.72 -2.54 7.71
CA VAL A 84 2.02 -2.78 8.37
C VAL A 84 1.80 -3.45 9.73
N LYS A 85 0.95 -2.86 10.57
CA LYS A 85 0.66 -3.41 11.92
C LYS A 85 0.05 -4.80 11.86
N LYS A 86 -0.87 -5.04 10.92
CA LYS A 86 -1.47 -6.37 10.73
C LYS A 86 -0.43 -7.42 10.36
N ASN A 87 0.50 -7.09 9.46
CA ASN A 87 1.57 -8.00 9.04
C ASN A 87 2.58 -8.28 10.16
N GLN A 88 2.98 -7.26 10.92
CA GLN A 88 3.88 -7.43 12.08
C GLN A 88 3.25 -8.33 13.15
N PHE A 89 2.00 -8.03 13.53
CA PHE A 89 1.28 -8.83 14.52
C PHE A 89 1.15 -10.31 14.11
N PHE A 90 0.89 -10.57 12.82
CA PHE A 90 0.87 -11.93 12.29
C PHE A 90 2.24 -12.62 12.38
N GLY A 91 3.33 -11.89 12.09
CA GLY A 91 4.70 -12.39 12.25
C GLY A 91 5.02 -12.77 13.69
N ASP A 92 4.63 -11.95 14.65
CA ASP A 92 4.83 -12.19 16.08
C ASP A 92 4.11 -13.47 16.54
N ILE A 93 2.85 -13.66 16.13
CA ILE A 93 2.08 -14.88 16.42
C ILE A 93 2.77 -16.12 15.84
N MET A 94 3.22 -16.06 14.59
CA MET A 94 3.87 -17.20 13.94
C MET A 94 5.18 -17.58 14.62
N MET A 95 5.94 -16.59 15.11
CA MET A 95 7.14 -16.82 15.90
C MET A 95 6.82 -17.54 17.22
N ILE A 96 5.77 -17.13 17.93
CA ILE A 96 5.32 -17.79 19.16
C ILE A 96 4.94 -19.25 18.90
N ILE A 97 4.13 -19.52 17.87
CA ILE A 97 3.70 -20.88 17.51
C ILE A 97 4.90 -21.76 17.16
N SER A 98 5.87 -21.24 16.40
CA SER A 98 7.10 -21.98 16.06
C SER A 98 7.88 -22.40 17.30
N ASN A 99 8.00 -21.51 18.29
CA ASN A 99 8.72 -21.79 19.53
C ASN A 99 8.00 -22.82 20.42
N LEU A 100 6.66 -22.83 20.41
CA LEU A 100 5.87 -23.82 21.14
C LEU A 100 5.97 -25.23 20.52
N ARG A 101 6.12 -25.34 19.20
CA ARG A 101 6.28 -26.64 18.50
C ARG A 101 7.66 -27.29 18.63
N LYS A 102 8.66 -26.53 19.08
CA LYS A 102 10.05 -27.00 19.28
C LYS A 102 10.31 -27.52 20.70
N ARG A 103 9.33 -27.41 21.60
CA ARG A 103 9.33 -27.97 22.94
C ARG A 103 8.54 -29.27 22.94
#